data_AF-K7GF80-F1
#
_entry.id   AF-K7GF80-F1
#
_cell.length_a   1.000
_cell.length_b   1.000
_cell.length_c   1.000
_cell.angle_alpha   90.00
_cell.angle_beta   90.00
_cell.angle_gamma   90.00
#
_symmetry.space_group_name_H-M   'P 1'
#
loop_
_entity.id
_entity.type
_entity.pdbx_description
1 polymer ?
#
loop_
_entity_poly.entity_id
_entity_poly.type
_entity_poly.pdbx_seq_one_letter_code
_entity_poly.pdbx_strand_id
1 'polypeptide(L)'
;LPGSSPSQKPEQDEWGNSLEALQCALQLEKTVNQALLDLHKLATEKNDPHLCDFLESDFLEEQVKAIKQLGDHLTNLRRLGVPENGMGEYLFDKLTLGESS
;
A
#
# COMPACT_ATOMS: atom_id res chain seq x y z
N LEU A 1 27.26 -11.07 12.74
CA LEU A 1 26.20 -10.90 11.72
C LEU A 1 26.33 -9.48 11.20
N PRO A 2 26.70 -9.25 9.92
CA PRO A 2 26.83 -7.90 9.41
C PRO A 2 25.47 -7.21 9.44
N GLY A 3 25.48 -5.98 9.95
CA GLY A 3 24.37 -5.33 10.62
C GLY A 3 23.13 -5.10 9.77
N SER A 4 21.99 -5.39 10.37
CA SER A 4 20.70 -4.85 9.96
C SER A 4 20.84 -3.32 9.91
N SER A 5 20.70 -2.73 8.72
CA SER A 5 20.55 -1.29 8.59
C SER A 5 19.41 -0.85 9.50
N PRO A 6 19.56 0.24 10.27
CA PRO A 6 18.46 0.75 11.08
C PRO A 6 17.28 1.07 10.16
N SER A 7 16.06 0.71 10.58
CA SER A 7 14.84 1.10 9.89
C SER A 7 14.90 2.60 9.61
N GLN A 8 14.93 2.98 8.33
CA GLN A 8 15.01 4.37 7.93
C GLN A 8 13.74 5.07 8.42
N LYS A 9 13.89 6.32 8.89
CA LYS A 9 12.72 7.15 9.21
C LYS A 9 11.85 7.33 7.96
N PRO A 10 10.53 7.54 8.10
CA PRO A 10 9.68 7.91 6.99
C PRO A 10 10.23 9.13 6.24
N GLU A 11 9.93 9.23 4.95
CA GLU A 11 10.39 10.34 4.11
C GLU A 11 9.83 11.70 4.59
N GLN A 12 8.65 11.67 5.20
CA GLN A 12 7.88 12.86 5.58
C GLN A 12 7.30 12.69 6.99
N ASP A 13 7.33 13.77 7.77
CA ASP A 13 6.77 13.83 9.12
C ASP A 13 5.27 14.26 9.11
N GLU A 14 4.83 14.94 8.05
CA GLU A 14 3.44 15.35 7.78
C GLU A 14 3.00 14.84 6.41
N TRP A 15 1.76 14.36 6.30
CA TRP A 15 1.22 13.70 5.08
C TRP A 15 0.14 14.51 4.37
N GLY A 16 -0.09 15.74 4.82
CA GLY A 16 -1.08 16.66 4.24
C GLY A 16 -2.52 16.17 4.46
N ASN A 17 -3.29 16.08 3.39
CA ASN A 17 -4.71 15.64 3.43
C ASN A 17 -4.86 14.14 3.13
N SER A 18 -6.05 13.58 3.35
CA SER A 18 -6.34 12.14 3.15
C SER A 18 -6.04 11.64 1.73
N LEU A 19 -6.23 12.50 0.72
CA LEU A 19 -5.95 12.14 -0.67
C LEU A 19 -4.44 12.04 -0.93
N GLU A 20 -3.64 12.92 -0.33
CA GLU A 20 -2.18 12.89 -0.41
C GLU A 20 -1.61 11.69 0.36
N ALA A 21 -2.07 11.48 1.59
CA ALA A 21 -1.67 10.35 2.41
C ALA A 21 -1.93 8.99 1.73
N LEU A 22 -3.13 8.78 1.17
CA LEU A 22 -3.44 7.53 0.46
C LEU A 22 -2.71 7.40 -0.88
N GLN A 23 -2.31 8.50 -1.53
CA GLN A 23 -1.43 8.43 -2.71
C GLN A 23 -0.04 7.96 -2.33
N CYS A 24 0.52 8.47 -1.24
CA CYS A 24 1.78 8.00 -0.68
C CYS A 24 1.71 6.52 -0.30
N ALA A 25 0.65 6.11 0.39
CA ALA A 25 0.43 4.70 0.75
C ALA A 25 0.35 3.80 -0.50
N LEU A 26 -0.41 4.20 -1.53
CA LEU A 26 -0.52 3.43 -2.77
C LEU A 26 0.85 3.31 -3.48
N GLN A 27 1.65 4.36 -3.47
CA GLN A 27 2.99 4.33 -4.07
C GLN A 27 3.95 3.43 -3.27
N LEU A 28 3.85 3.44 -1.94
CA LEU A 28 4.60 2.54 -1.08
C LEU A 28 4.22 1.08 -1.36
N GLU A 29 2.93 0.76 -1.40
CA GLU A 29 2.45 -0.61 -1.67
C GLU A 29 2.88 -1.13 -3.04
N LYS A 30 2.88 -0.27 -4.07
CA LYS A 30 3.42 -0.63 -5.40
C LYS A 30 4.92 -0.90 -5.35
N THR A 31 5.66 -0.15 -4.55
CA THR A 31 7.11 -0.32 -4.38
C THR A 31 7.42 -1.64 -3.67
N VAL A 32 6.68 -1.95 -2.61
CA VAL A 32 6.78 -3.24 -1.89
C VAL A 32 6.41 -4.41 -2.80
N ASN A 33 5.30 -4.29 -3.55
CA ASN A 33 4.90 -5.31 -4.51
C ASN A 33 5.96 -5.55 -5.59
N GLN A 34 6.60 -4.50 -6.11
CA GLN A 34 7.69 -4.65 -7.07
C GLN A 34 8.89 -5.38 -6.44
N ALA A 35 9.26 -5.05 -5.21
CA ALA A 35 10.35 -5.76 -4.51
C ALA A 35 10.02 -7.24 -4.28
N LEU A 36 8.76 -7.58 -4.00
CA LEU A 36 8.29 -8.97 -3.88
C LEU A 36 8.34 -9.72 -5.22
N LEU A 37 7.94 -9.07 -6.32
CA LEU A 37 8.05 -9.64 -7.66
C LEU A 37 9.51 -9.87 -8.07
N ASP A 38 10.41 -8.94 -7.74
CA ASP A 38 11.84 -9.09 -8.00
C ASP A 38 12.44 -10.24 -7.18
N LEU A 39 12.01 -10.40 -5.93
CA LEU A 39 12.41 -11.52 -5.07
C LEU A 39 11.86 -12.85 -5.59
N HIS A 40 10.61 -12.89 -6.05
CA HIS A 40 10.00 -14.08 -6.66
C HIS A 40 10.74 -14.50 -7.93
N LYS A 41 11.10 -13.53 -8.78
CA LYS A 41 11.93 -13.78 -9.97
C LYS A 41 13.28 -14.38 -9.57
N LEU A 42 13.94 -13.82 -8.55
CA LEU A 42 15.21 -14.36 -8.05
C LEU A 42 15.05 -15.79 -7.51
N ALA A 43 14.00 -16.06 -6.73
CA ALA A 43 13.71 -17.41 -6.23
C ALA A 43 13.52 -18.41 -7.37
N THR A 44 12.79 -17.99 -8.42
CA THR A 44 12.59 -18.77 -9.65
C THR A 44 13.92 -19.06 -10.36
N GLU A 45 14.78 -18.05 -10.53
CA GLU A 45 16.12 -18.22 -11.13
C GLU A 45 17.03 -19.13 -10.30
N LYS A 46 16.82 -19.18 -8.98
CA LYS A 46 17.54 -20.07 -8.05
C LYS A 46 16.92 -21.46 -7.92
N ASN A 47 15.82 -21.73 -8.62
CA ASN A 47 15.05 -22.98 -8.53
C ASN A 47 14.62 -23.29 -7.08
N ASP A 48 14.14 -22.28 -6.35
CA ASP A 48 13.55 -22.44 -5.02
C ASP A 48 12.02 -22.40 -5.09
N PRO A 49 11.35 -23.55 -5.35
CA PRO A 49 9.91 -23.59 -5.51
C PRO A 49 9.16 -23.29 -4.21
N HIS A 50 9.77 -23.55 -3.05
CA HIS A 50 9.13 -23.29 -1.75
C HIS A 50 9.06 -21.79 -1.49
N LEU A 51 10.12 -21.04 -1.80
CA LEU A 51 10.10 -19.58 -1.68
C LEU A 51 9.13 -18.94 -2.68
N CYS A 52 9.02 -19.46 -3.91
CA CYS A 52 8.04 -18.97 -4.87
C CYS A 52 6.60 -19.14 -4.35
N ASP A 53 6.24 -20.34 -3.87
CA ASP A 53 4.91 -20.66 -3.34
C ASP A 53 4.57 -19.77 -2.12
N PHE A 54 5.53 -19.57 -1.21
CA PHE A 54 5.38 -18.67 -0.07
C PHE A 54 5.11 -17.21 -0.49
N LEU A 55 5.85 -16.68 -1.46
CA LEU A 55 5.65 -15.30 -1.94
C LEU A 55 4.31 -15.14 -2.66
N GLU A 56 3.88 -16.13 -3.43
CA GLU A 56 2.61 -16.11 -4.16
C GLU A 56 1.41 -16.18 -3.21
N SER A 57 1.42 -17.12 -2.27
CA SER A 57 0.28 -17.40 -1.37
C SER A 57 0.11 -16.37 -0.26
N ASP A 58 1.21 -15.95 0.38
CA ASP A 58 1.12 -15.14 1.60
C ASP A 58 1.27 -13.62 1.34
N PHE A 59 1.88 -13.21 0.21
CA PHE A 59 2.24 -11.80 -0.01
C PHE A 59 1.65 -11.21 -1.28
N LEU A 60 1.90 -11.81 -2.45
CA LEU A 60 1.54 -11.20 -3.73
C LEU A 60 0.01 -11.05 -3.88
N GLU A 61 -0.79 -12.01 -3.41
CA GLU A 61 -2.25 -11.90 -3.41
C GLU A 61 -2.73 -10.72 -2.55
N GLU A 62 -2.16 -10.57 -1.35
CA GLU A 62 -2.52 -9.50 -0.42
C GLU A 62 -2.08 -8.12 -0.93
N GLN A 63 -0.90 -8.01 -1.55
CA GLN A 63 -0.46 -6.77 -2.18
C GLN A 63 -1.41 -6.31 -3.28
N VAL A 64 -1.90 -7.22 -4.12
CA VAL A 64 -2.86 -6.87 -5.19
C VAL A 64 -4.18 -6.37 -4.59
N LYS A 65 -4.68 -7.01 -3.52
CA LYS A 65 -5.88 -6.57 -2.80
C LYS A 65 -5.68 -5.19 -2.17
N ALA A 66 -4.56 -4.96 -1.48
CA ALA A 66 -4.24 -3.68 -0.84
C ALA A 66 -4.13 -2.54 -1.86
N ILE A 67 -3.41 -2.76 -2.97
CA ILE A 67 -3.27 -1.78 -4.07
C ILE A 67 -4.64 -1.44 -4.66
N LYS A 68 -5.50 -2.43 -4.86
CA LYS A 68 -6.86 -2.22 -5.37
C LYS A 68 -7.70 -1.39 -4.40
N GLN A 69 -7.69 -1.76 -3.12
CA GLN A 69 -8.45 -1.07 -2.08
C GLN A 69 -8.03 0.40 -1.95
N LEU A 70 -6.72 0.67 -1.93
CA LEU A 70 -6.20 2.05 -1.92
C LEU A 70 -6.59 2.82 -3.18
N GLY A 71 -6.58 2.18 -4.35
CA GLY A 71 -7.06 2.79 -5.60
C GLY A 71 -8.55 3.17 -5.56
N ASP A 72 -9.38 2.32 -4.96
CA ASP A 72 -10.81 2.60 -4.77
C ASP A 72 -11.03 3.75 -3.79
N HIS A 73 -10.29 3.76 -2.69
CA HIS A 73 -10.33 4.85 -1.70
C HIS A 73 -9.96 6.19 -2.32
N LEU A 74 -8.90 6.25 -3.12
CA LEU A 74 -8.53 7.47 -3.85
C LEU A 74 -9.62 7.92 -4.82
N THR A 75 -10.25 6.98 -5.51
CA THR A 75 -11.36 7.28 -6.42
C THR A 75 -12.55 7.88 -5.66
N ASN A 76 -12.87 7.32 -4.49
CA ASN A 76 -13.96 7.82 -3.63
C ASN A 76 -13.66 9.22 -3.08
N LEU A 77 -12.45 9.47 -2.58
CA LEU A 77 -12.03 10.79 -2.09
C LEU A 77 -12.14 11.87 -3.17
N ARG A 78 -11.69 11.57 -4.39
CA ARG A 78 -11.83 12.48 -5.54
C ARG A 78 -13.30 12.75 -5.87
N ARG A 79 -14.16 11.74 -5.81
CA ARG A 79 -15.61 11.89 -6.04
C ARG A 79 -16.30 12.72 -4.96
N LEU A 80 -15.79 12.68 -3.73
CA LEU A 80 -16.24 13.52 -2.63
C LEU A 80 -15.69 14.95 -2.69
N GLY A 81 -14.83 15.25 -3.66
CA GLY A 81 -14.28 16.59 -3.89
C GLY A 81 -13.17 16.98 -2.93
N VAL A 82 -12.45 16.01 -2.36
CA VAL A 82 -11.25 16.27 -1.54
C VAL A 82 -10.09 16.67 -2.47
N PRO A 83 -9.28 17.71 -2.13
CA PRO A 83 -9.26 18.44 -0.85
C PRO A 83 -10.19 19.67 -0.77
N GLU A 84 -10.85 20.09 -1.84
CA GLU A 84 -11.60 21.36 -1.89
C GLU A 84 -12.89 21.33 -1.04
N ASN A 85 -13.48 20.16 -0.83
CA ASN A 85 -14.68 19.95 -0.04
C ASN A 85 -14.32 19.57 1.40
N GLY A 86 -14.45 20.53 2.32
CA GLY A 86 -14.13 20.33 3.74
C GLY A 86 -14.95 19.25 4.46
N MET A 87 -16.06 18.79 3.89
CA MET A 87 -16.84 17.65 4.43
C MET A 87 -16.47 16.30 3.78
N GLY A 88 -15.69 16.31 2.69
CA GLY A 88 -15.38 15.11 1.91
C GLY A 88 -14.60 14.08 2.71
N GLU A 89 -13.60 14.50 3.50
CA GLU A 89 -12.81 13.60 4.35
C GLU A 89 -13.65 12.99 5.48
N TYR A 90 -14.50 13.80 6.12
CA TYR A 90 -15.39 13.32 7.17
C TYR A 90 -16.38 12.28 6.66
N LEU A 91 -16.98 12.50 5.49
CA LEU A 91 -17.88 11.54 4.86
C LEU A 91 -17.15 10.26 4.45
N PHE A 92 -15.92 10.38 3.94
CA PHE A 92 -15.08 9.24 3.61
C PHE A 92 -14.76 8.39 4.84
N ASP A 93 -14.32 9.02 5.94
CA ASP A 93 -14.09 8.36 7.23
C ASP A 93 -15.33 7.59 7.68
N LYS A 94 -16.48 8.26 7.74
CA LYS A 94 -17.71 7.67 8.29
C LYS A 94 -18.32 6.57 7.45
N LEU A 95 -18.29 6.70 6.12
CA LEU A 95 -19.00 5.80 5.21
C LEU A 95 -18.11 4.73 4.59
N THR A 96 -16.78 4.90 4.58
CA THR A 96 -15.85 3.94 3.97
C THR A 96 -14.95 3.28 5.00
N LEU A 97 -14.40 4.04 5.96
CA LEU A 97 -13.47 3.49 6.97
C LEU A 97 -14.19 3.01 8.23
N GLY A 98 -15.29 3.67 8.59
CA GLY A 98 -16.06 3.41 9.81
C GLY A 98 -16.75 2.04 9.87
N GLU A 99 -16.91 1.34 8.74
CA GLU A 99 -17.45 -0.03 8.72
C GLU A 99 -16.44 -1.08 9.26
N SER A 100 -15.18 -0.68 9.45
CA SER A 100 -14.10 -1.54 9.96
C SER A 100 -13.79 -1.31 11.45
N SER A 101 -14.60 -0.50 12.15
CA SER A 101 -14.39 -0.07 13.55
C SER A 101 -15.28 -0.82 14.55
#